data_AF-A0A2N3L1D8-F1
#
_entry.id   AF-A0A2N3L1D8-F1
#
_cell.length_a   1.000
_cell.length_b   1.000
_cell.length_c   1.000
_cell.angle_alpha   90.00
_cell.angle_beta   90.00
_cell.angle_gamma   90.00
#
_symmetry.space_group_name_H-M   'P 1'
#
loop_
_entity.id
_entity.type
_entity.pdbx_description
1 polymer ?
#
loop_
_entity_poly.entity_id
_entity_poly.type
_entity_poly.pdbx_seq_one_letter_code
_entity_poly.pdbx_strand_id
1 'polypeptide(L)'
;MDILPDAQRDLWPDFKDVTQQGWVLYGGTAVALRLGHRQSVDFDFFSDRPLDRDGLQSAFTALNDSRVIQEEQNAITLLVNPPGNTEDTVKVSFFGNISTGRVATPDMTDDGVLQVAALDDLMAMKLKVILQRAEAKDYRDIAAMVDAGIHVDQGLSAARQMFGDTFQPSESLKAMTFFGDGDLHTLTSKERATLVNTASAVSRLPDVALKSRSLIDERNLQVQIPHALKPYHAALEKLENSGASEPETAVARRKLAIAQSYFDKGLLDVPGAHSEKIREQALQEARQTIAEPSSTDTLKSRTTAEKPEKQTIKKSRGTGFEM
;
A
#
# COMPACT_ATOMS: atom_id res chain seq x y z
N MET A 1 -14.81 -11.71 -3.02
CA MET A 1 -14.07 -11.39 -4.25
C MET A 1 -14.97 -11.26 -5.48
N ASP A 2 -16.11 -11.95 -5.55
CA ASP A 2 -17.01 -11.98 -6.73
C ASP A 2 -17.55 -10.61 -7.18
N ILE A 3 -17.52 -9.60 -6.30
CA ILE A 3 -17.94 -8.23 -6.64
C ILE A 3 -16.92 -7.48 -7.50
N LEU A 4 -15.66 -7.92 -7.53
CA LEU A 4 -14.61 -7.28 -8.31
C LEU A 4 -14.73 -7.66 -9.79
N PRO A 5 -14.59 -6.70 -10.72
CA PRO A 5 -14.35 -6.96 -12.14
C PRO A 5 -13.18 -7.93 -12.38
N ASP A 6 -13.23 -8.66 -13.48
CA ASP A 6 -12.24 -9.67 -13.87
C ASP A 6 -10.81 -9.12 -13.82
N ALA A 7 -10.58 -7.97 -14.45
CA ALA A 7 -9.30 -7.27 -14.44
C ALA A 7 -8.73 -7.02 -13.03
N GLN A 8 -9.58 -6.70 -12.05
CA GLN A 8 -9.13 -6.51 -10.66
C GLN A 8 -8.88 -7.83 -9.93
N ARG A 9 -9.61 -8.89 -10.28
CA ARG A 9 -9.38 -10.23 -9.74
C ARG A 9 -8.06 -10.82 -10.25
N ASP A 10 -7.75 -10.58 -11.52
CA ASP A 10 -6.51 -11.03 -12.14
C ASP A 10 -5.28 -10.33 -11.55
N LEU A 11 -5.41 -9.05 -11.18
CA LEU A 11 -4.35 -8.29 -10.51
C LEU A 11 -4.23 -8.59 -9.00
N TRP A 12 -5.26 -9.18 -8.39
CA TRP A 12 -5.32 -9.35 -6.94
C TRP A 12 -4.13 -10.08 -6.30
N PRO A 13 -3.59 -11.18 -6.87
CA PRO A 13 -2.46 -11.90 -6.28
C PRO A 13 -1.20 -11.03 -6.12
N ASP A 14 -1.05 -10.00 -6.95
CA ASP A 14 0.14 -9.12 -6.94
C ASP A 14 0.17 -8.19 -5.72
N PHE A 15 -0.93 -8.08 -4.96
CA PHE A 15 -0.97 -7.25 -3.76
C PHE A 15 -0.53 -7.95 -2.46
N LYS A 16 -0.13 -9.22 -2.53
CA LYS A 16 0.24 -10.00 -1.33
C LYS A 16 1.35 -9.34 -0.51
N ASP A 17 2.37 -8.80 -1.18
CA ASP A 17 3.51 -8.18 -0.52
C ASP A 17 3.30 -6.67 -0.28
N VAL A 18 2.31 -6.06 -0.95
CA VAL A 18 1.90 -4.67 -0.71
C VAL A 18 1.44 -4.49 0.73
N THR A 19 0.62 -5.39 1.27
CA THR A 19 0.14 -5.30 2.65
C THR A 19 1.30 -5.37 3.66
N GLN A 20 2.31 -6.19 3.40
CA GLN A 20 3.50 -6.32 4.27
C GLN A 20 4.30 -5.02 4.37
N GLN A 21 4.23 -4.16 3.35
CA GLN A 21 4.88 -2.84 3.35
C GLN A 21 4.10 -1.76 4.12
N GLY A 22 2.96 -2.08 4.74
CA GLY A 22 2.20 -1.11 5.52
C GLY A 22 1.07 -0.43 4.74
N TRP A 23 0.61 -1.04 3.65
CA TRP A 23 -0.50 -0.53 2.84
C TRP A 23 -1.82 -1.18 3.25
N VAL A 24 -2.86 -0.36 3.38
CA VAL A 24 -4.22 -0.80 3.72
C VAL A 24 -5.17 -0.34 2.63
N LEU A 25 -6.07 -1.21 2.20
CA LEU A 25 -7.08 -0.89 1.20
C LEU A 25 -8.19 -0.01 1.81
N TYR A 26 -8.40 1.14 1.19
CA TYR A 26 -9.44 2.13 1.50
C TYR A 26 -10.32 2.36 0.25
N GLY A 27 -11.12 3.42 0.28
CA GLY A 27 -11.87 3.89 -0.88
C GLY A 27 -13.13 3.07 -1.17
N GLY A 28 -13.67 3.25 -2.38
CA GLY A 28 -14.92 2.61 -2.79
C GLY A 28 -14.83 1.09 -2.89
N THR A 29 -13.64 0.57 -3.20
CA THR A 29 -13.40 -0.86 -3.36
C THR A 29 -13.33 -1.59 -2.02
N ALA A 30 -12.80 -0.95 -0.98
CA ALA A 30 -12.90 -1.47 0.39
C ALA A 30 -14.37 -1.63 0.83
N VAL A 31 -15.23 -0.64 0.54
CA VAL A 31 -16.67 -0.73 0.85
C VAL A 31 -17.33 -1.84 0.01
N ALA A 32 -17.03 -1.90 -1.29
CA ALA A 32 -17.56 -2.93 -2.19
C ALA A 32 -17.19 -4.35 -1.74
N LEU A 33 -15.95 -4.58 -1.33
CA LEU A 33 -15.50 -5.88 -0.83
C LEU A 33 -16.22 -6.30 0.45
N ARG A 34 -16.49 -5.35 1.35
CA ARG A 34 -17.17 -5.62 2.62
C ARG A 34 -18.67 -5.85 2.46
N LEU A 35 -19.32 -5.14 1.54
CA LEU A 35 -20.78 -5.09 1.47
C LEU A 35 -21.38 -5.71 0.20
N GLY A 36 -20.60 -5.93 -0.85
CA GLY A 36 -21.08 -6.45 -2.13
C GLY A 36 -22.14 -5.57 -2.80
N HIS A 37 -22.25 -4.29 -2.43
CA HIS A 37 -23.38 -3.42 -2.79
C HIS A 37 -23.30 -2.84 -4.21
N ARG A 38 -22.09 -2.73 -4.75
CA ARG A 38 -21.82 -2.31 -6.13
C ARG A 38 -20.45 -2.76 -6.58
N GLN A 39 -20.22 -2.81 -7.89
CA GLN A 39 -18.86 -2.90 -8.42
C GLN A 39 -18.13 -1.55 -8.24
N SER A 40 -16.84 -1.63 -7.94
CA SER A 40 -15.90 -0.51 -7.86
C SER A 40 -14.67 -0.92 -8.66
N VAL A 41 -14.06 0.00 -9.39
CA VAL A 41 -13.07 -0.32 -10.45
C VAL A 41 -11.63 0.11 -10.13
N ASP A 42 -11.44 0.77 -8.99
CA ASP A 42 -10.16 1.35 -8.56
C ASP A 42 -9.58 0.58 -7.37
N PHE A 43 -8.28 0.65 -7.11
CA PHE A 43 -7.70 0.30 -5.81
C PHE A 43 -7.06 1.53 -5.19
N ASP A 44 -7.45 1.87 -3.95
CA ASP A 44 -6.91 2.99 -3.20
C ASP A 44 -6.21 2.47 -1.95
N PHE A 45 -4.88 2.51 -1.92
CA PHE A 45 -4.06 2.04 -0.81
C PHE A 45 -3.52 3.20 0.01
N PHE A 46 -3.73 3.16 1.32
CA PHE A 46 -3.33 4.22 2.24
C PHE A 46 -2.27 3.68 3.21
N SER A 47 -1.32 4.53 3.57
CA SER A 47 -0.32 4.25 4.60
C SER A 47 -0.06 5.49 5.46
N ASP A 48 0.14 5.30 6.76
CA ASP A 48 0.65 6.35 7.65
C ASP A 48 2.15 6.64 7.43
N ARG A 49 2.86 5.75 6.72
CA ARG A 49 4.28 5.89 6.39
C ARG A 49 4.45 6.70 5.10
N PRO A 50 5.56 7.43 4.93
CA PRO A 50 5.88 8.07 3.64
C PRO A 50 5.93 7.04 2.50
N LEU A 51 5.62 7.49 1.29
CA LEU A 51 5.71 6.63 0.11
C LEU A 51 7.17 6.27 -0.18
N ASP A 52 7.55 5.02 0.08
CA ASP A 52 8.82 4.42 -0.37
C ASP A 52 8.62 3.77 -1.73
N ARG A 53 9.20 4.37 -2.77
CA ARG A 53 9.02 3.94 -4.16
C ARG A 53 9.77 2.65 -4.46
N ASP A 54 10.98 2.53 -3.95
CA ASP A 54 11.82 1.35 -4.19
C ASP A 54 11.22 0.14 -3.46
N GLY A 55 10.73 0.36 -2.23
CA GLY A 55 9.96 -0.61 -1.47
C GLY A 55 8.65 -1.01 -2.15
N LEU A 56 7.90 -0.05 -2.68
CA LEU A 56 6.65 -0.31 -3.41
C LEU A 56 6.90 -1.09 -4.71
N GLN A 57 7.91 -0.71 -5.49
CA GLN A 57 8.26 -1.41 -6.73
C GLN A 57 8.73 -2.84 -6.47
N SER A 58 9.39 -3.08 -5.35
CA SER A 58 9.78 -4.42 -4.92
C SER A 58 8.59 -5.28 -4.49
N ALA A 59 7.58 -4.67 -3.85
CA ALA A 59 6.40 -5.36 -3.33
C ALA A 59 5.26 -5.50 -4.35
N PHE A 60 5.25 -4.69 -5.41
CA PHE A 60 4.24 -4.68 -6.44
C PHE A 60 4.91 -4.73 -7.82
N THR A 61 5.29 -5.92 -8.25
CA THR A 61 6.10 -6.12 -9.48
C THR A 61 5.40 -5.65 -10.75
N ALA A 62 4.05 -5.65 -10.76
CA ALA A 62 3.23 -5.11 -11.84
C ALA A 62 3.44 -3.59 -12.07
N LEU A 63 4.10 -2.89 -11.14
CA LEU A 63 4.50 -1.51 -11.30
C LEU A 63 5.42 -1.30 -12.53
N ASN A 64 6.25 -2.28 -12.88
CA ASN A 64 7.18 -2.21 -14.01
C ASN A 64 6.46 -2.04 -15.37
N ASP A 65 5.30 -2.65 -15.51
CA ASP A 65 4.50 -2.66 -16.74
C ASP A 65 3.29 -1.72 -16.67
N SER A 66 3.32 -0.77 -15.72
CA SER A 66 2.25 0.17 -15.46
C SER A 66 2.52 1.56 -16.04
N ARG A 67 1.46 2.31 -16.33
CA ARG A 67 1.53 3.73 -16.73
C ARG A 67 1.22 4.62 -15.54
N VAL A 68 2.20 5.43 -15.12
CA VAL A 68 1.98 6.49 -14.12
C VAL A 68 1.08 7.58 -14.71
N ILE A 69 0.00 7.93 -14.01
CA ILE A 69 -0.93 9.02 -14.40
C ILE A 69 -0.95 10.18 -13.41
N GLN A 70 -0.50 9.97 -12.18
CA GLN A 70 -0.29 11.03 -11.19
C GLN A 70 0.89 10.67 -10.32
N GLU A 71 1.71 11.67 -10.00
CA GLU A 71 2.93 11.48 -9.24
C GLU A 71 3.23 12.72 -8.38
N GLU A 72 3.28 12.51 -7.07
CA GLU A 72 3.61 13.51 -6.06
C GLU A 72 4.56 12.89 -5.01
N GLN A 73 4.98 13.68 -4.01
CA GLN A 73 5.92 13.20 -3.00
C GLN A 73 5.39 11.99 -2.21
N ASN A 74 4.11 11.99 -1.85
CA ASN A 74 3.48 10.92 -1.07
C ASN A 74 2.27 10.30 -1.79
N ALA A 75 2.15 10.48 -3.10
CA ALA A 75 1.07 9.88 -3.87
C ALA A 75 1.56 9.41 -5.23
N ILE A 76 1.13 8.24 -5.65
CA ILE A 76 1.32 7.74 -7.02
C ILE A 76 0.05 7.04 -7.47
N THR A 77 -0.40 7.34 -8.69
CA THR A 77 -1.51 6.63 -9.33
C THR A 77 -1.04 6.02 -10.64
N LEU A 78 -1.37 4.74 -10.81
CA LEU A 78 -0.95 3.89 -11.91
C LEU A 78 -2.18 3.38 -12.66
N LEU A 79 -2.02 3.17 -13.97
CA LEU A 79 -2.85 2.29 -14.76
C LEU A 79 -2.07 1.02 -15.02
N VAL A 80 -2.54 -0.08 -14.44
CA VAL A 80 -1.88 -1.38 -14.45
C VAL A 80 -2.61 -2.29 -15.43
N ASN A 81 -1.87 -2.98 -16.29
CA ASN A 81 -2.40 -4.02 -17.14
C ASN A 81 -2.42 -5.34 -16.36
N PRO A 82 -3.59 -5.96 -16.13
CA PRO A 82 -3.65 -7.25 -15.45
C PRO A 82 -2.92 -8.35 -16.25
N PRO A 83 -2.37 -9.38 -15.58
CA PRO A 83 -1.82 -10.55 -16.25
C PRO A 83 -2.90 -11.24 -17.11
N GLY A 84 -2.55 -11.69 -18.32
CA GLY A 84 -3.47 -12.49 -19.16
C GLY A 84 -4.12 -11.76 -20.35
N ASN A 85 -3.76 -10.49 -20.57
CA ASN A 85 -4.14 -9.67 -21.74
C ASN A 85 -5.64 -9.32 -21.81
N THR A 86 -6.03 -8.33 -21.02
CA THR A 86 -7.28 -7.58 -21.16
C THR A 86 -7.00 -6.23 -21.80
N GLU A 87 -7.88 -5.73 -22.68
CA GLU A 87 -7.81 -4.32 -23.10
C GLU A 87 -8.10 -3.34 -21.94
N ASP A 88 -8.54 -3.87 -20.80
CA ASP A 88 -8.85 -3.12 -19.60
C ASP A 88 -7.61 -2.87 -18.74
N THR A 89 -7.51 -1.63 -18.24
CA THR A 89 -6.52 -1.21 -17.25
C THR A 89 -7.17 -1.03 -15.89
N VAL A 90 -6.47 -1.39 -14.82
CA VAL A 90 -6.92 -1.15 -13.44
C VAL A 90 -6.21 0.08 -12.90
N LYS A 91 -6.97 1.02 -12.35
CA LYS A 91 -6.40 2.17 -11.66
C LYS A 91 -6.00 1.78 -10.24
N VAL A 92 -4.74 1.96 -9.90
CA VAL A 92 -4.18 1.67 -8.58
C VAL A 92 -3.49 2.92 -8.03
N SER A 93 -3.94 3.40 -6.89
CA SER A 93 -3.42 4.58 -6.22
C SER A 93 -2.82 4.21 -4.87
N PHE A 94 -1.64 4.76 -4.57
CA PHE A 94 -0.96 4.64 -3.29
C PHE A 94 -0.78 6.03 -2.68
N PHE A 95 -1.27 6.21 -1.45
CA PHE A 95 -1.24 7.46 -0.70
C PHE A 95 -0.52 7.25 0.64
N GLY A 96 0.70 7.77 0.75
CA GLY A 96 1.51 7.73 1.96
C GLY A 96 1.34 8.96 2.85
N ASN A 97 1.96 8.92 4.02
CA ASN A 97 1.97 9.99 5.02
C ASN A 97 0.56 10.42 5.47
N ILE A 98 -0.38 9.48 5.51
CA ILE A 98 -1.76 9.72 5.95
C ILE A 98 -1.80 9.71 7.48
N SER A 99 -1.86 10.90 8.07
CA SER A 99 -1.75 11.10 9.53
C SER A 99 -3.09 11.12 10.28
N THR A 100 -4.18 10.73 9.61
CA THR A 100 -5.54 10.76 10.16
C THR A 100 -5.76 9.73 11.28
N GLY A 101 -4.96 8.66 11.29
CA GLY A 101 -5.18 7.50 12.16
C GLY A 101 -6.46 6.74 11.83
N ARG A 102 -6.84 5.84 12.73
CA ARG A 102 -8.03 4.98 12.63
C ARG A 102 -8.81 4.91 13.94
N VAL A 103 -10.13 4.76 13.86
CA VAL A 103 -11.02 4.53 15.01
C VAL A 103 -11.40 3.06 15.17
N ALA A 104 -11.24 2.25 14.12
CA ALA A 104 -11.50 0.81 14.16
C ALA A 104 -10.28 0.00 13.67
N THR A 105 -10.35 -1.33 13.81
CA THR A 105 -9.26 -2.23 13.37
C THR A 105 -9.55 -2.66 11.94
N PRO A 106 -8.62 -2.50 10.98
CA PRO A 106 -8.76 -3.11 9.66
C PRO A 106 -8.78 -4.63 9.79
N ASP A 107 -9.36 -5.33 8.82
CA ASP A 107 -9.38 -6.79 8.81
C ASP A 107 -8.53 -7.33 7.66
N MET A 108 -7.89 -8.48 7.84
CA MET A 108 -7.35 -9.23 6.70
C MET A 108 -8.50 -9.78 5.86
N THR A 109 -8.31 -9.80 4.54
CA THR A 109 -9.12 -10.64 3.66
C THR A 109 -8.91 -12.11 3.99
N ASP A 110 -9.93 -12.95 3.74
CA ASP A 110 -9.91 -14.38 4.09
C ASP A 110 -8.73 -15.14 3.45
N ASP A 111 -8.27 -14.68 2.30
CA ASP A 111 -7.11 -15.21 1.57
C ASP A 111 -5.76 -14.63 2.04
N GLY A 112 -5.77 -13.71 2.99
CA GLY A 112 -4.59 -13.09 3.58
C GLY A 112 -3.84 -12.12 2.65
N VAL A 113 -4.43 -11.69 1.54
CA VAL A 113 -3.76 -10.81 0.56
C VAL A 113 -3.74 -9.36 1.04
N LEU A 114 -4.88 -8.83 1.50
CA LEU A 114 -5.02 -7.41 1.84
C LEU A 114 -5.52 -7.19 3.27
N GLN A 115 -5.04 -6.12 3.90
CA GLN A 115 -5.80 -5.47 4.98
C GLN A 115 -6.79 -4.48 4.38
N VAL A 116 -8.04 -4.56 4.81
CA VAL A 116 -9.13 -3.68 4.39
C VAL A 116 -9.59 -2.84 5.56
N ALA A 117 -9.63 -1.52 5.37
CA ALA A 117 -10.10 -0.58 6.38
C ALA A 117 -11.48 -0.96 6.92
N ALA A 118 -11.71 -0.72 8.22
CA ALA A 118 -13.00 -0.98 8.85
C ALA A 118 -14.09 -0.07 8.30
N LEU A 119 -15.35 -0.52 8.36
CA LEU A 119 -16.49 0.28 7.90
C LEU A 119 -16.62 1.63 8.64
N ASP A 120 -16.22 1.70 9.92
CA ASP A 120 -16.25 2.95 10.68
C ASP A 120 -15.28 4.01 10.10
N ASP A 121 -14.06 3.60 9.74
CA ASP A 121 -13.08 4.49 9.12
C ASP A 121 -13.51 4.86 7.68
N LEU A 122 -14.09 3.90 6.94
CA LEU A 122 -14.61 4.13 5.59
C LEU A 122 -15.80 5.10 5.60
N MET A 123 -16.71 4.98 6.57
CA MET A 123 -17.80 5.93 6.77
C MET A 123 -17.26 7.34 7.05
N ALA A 124 -16.32 7.47 7.98
CA ALA A 124 -15.68 8.75 8.30
C ALA A 124 -15.03 9.39 7.05
N MET A 125 -14.31 8.60 6.25
CA MET A 125 -13.69 9.05 5.01
C MET A 125 -14.74 9.50 3.99
N LYS A 126 -15.82 8.75 3.78
CA LYS A 126 -16.88 9.13 2.84
C LYS A 126 -17.57 10.42 3.25
N LEU A 127 -17.89 10.58 4.53
CA LEU A 127 -18.48 11.79 5.09
C LEU A 127 -17.58 13.02 4.91
N LYS A 128 -16.26 12.85 4.93
CA LYS A 128 -15.29 13.89 4.59
C LYS A 128 -15.24 14.18 3.09
N VAL A 129 -15.19 13.15 2.25
CA VAL A 129 -15.05 13.27 0.79
C VAL A 129 -16.24 13.98 0.15
N ILE A 130 -17.47 13.77 0.64
CA ILE A 130 -18.65 14.44 0.10
C ILE A 130 -18.65 15.97 0.29
N LEU A 131 -17.78 16.50 1.14
CA LEU A 131 -17.53 17.94 1.27
C LEU A 131 -16.63 18.50 0.17
N GLN A 132 -15.86 17.63 -0.48
CA GLN A 132 -14.88 17.99 -1.50
C GLN A 132 -15.43 17.76 -2.91
N ARG A 133 -16.37 16.82 -3.07
CA ARG A 133 -16.99 16.49 -4.35
C ARG A 133 -18.38 15.88 -4.17
N ALA A 134 -19.21 16.04 -5.19
CA ALA A 134 -20.52 15.41 -5.28
C ALA A 134 -20.50 14.30 -6.35
N GLU A 135 -20.07 13.10 -5.95
CA GLU A 135 -20.08 11.90 -6.80
C GLU A 135 -21.05 10.85 -6.22
N ALA A 136 -21.98 10.36 -7.02
CA ALA A 136 -23.06 9.47 -6.58
C ALA A 136 -22.55 8.17 -5.96
N LYS A 137 -21.37 7.69 -6.38
CA LYS A 137 -20.74 6.52 -5.76
C LYS A 137 -20.40 6.73 -4.28
N ASP A 138 -20.01 7.94 -3.86
CA ASP A 138 -19.68 8.22 -2.46
C ASP A 138 -20.95 8.22 -1.59
N TYR A 139 -22.05 8.77 -2.11
CA TYR A 139 -23.36 8.78 -1.46
C TYR A 139 -23.98 7.38 -1.38
N ARG A 140 -23.83 6.58 -2.45
CA ARG A 140 -24.24 5.17 -2.49
C ARG A 140 -23.47 4.32 -1.48
N ASP A 141 -22.17 4.56 -1.32
CA ASP A 141 -21.36 3.89 -0.30
C ASP A 141 -21.86 4.21 1.12
N ILE A 142 -22.18 5.49 1.40
CA ILE A 142 -22.75 5.89 2.70
C ILE A 142 -24.10 5.19 2.93
N ALA A 143 -25.01 5.24 1.96
CA ALA A 143 -26.32 4.60 2.08
C ALA A 143 -26.20 3.08 2.32
N ALA A 144 -25.28 2.40 1.61
CA ALA A 144 -25.04 0.97 1.81
C ALA A 144 -24.46 0.65 3.19
N MET A 145 -23.53 1.46 3.70
CA MET A 145 -23.01 1.29 5.06
C MET A 145 -24.10 1.50 6.12
N VAL A 146 -25.01 2.47 5.92
CA VAL A 146 -26.17 2.66 6.79
C VAL A 146 -27.11 1.46 6.77
N ASP A 147 -27.43 0.95 5.57
CA ASP A 147 -28.26 -0.26 5.41
C ASP A 147 -27.60 -1.50 6.08
N ALA A 148 -26.27 -1.53 6.17
CA ALA A 148 -25.49 -2.56 6.87
C ALA A 148 -25.37 -2.34 8.39
N GLY A 149 -26.01 -1.29 8.94
CA GLY A 149 -26.03 -1.01 10.37
C GLY A 149 -24.93 -0.07 10.88
N ILE A 150 -24.19 0.59 9.98
CA ILE A 150 -23.19 1.60 10.37
C ILE A 150 -23.90 2.92 10.66
N HIS A 151 -23.59 3.49 11.83
CA HIS A 151 -24.25 4.69 12.33
C HIS A 151 -23.55 5.97 11.85
N VAL A 152 -24.30 6.89 11.24
CA VAL A 152 -23.75 8.15 10.71
C VAL A 152 -23.25 9.08 11.81
N ASP A 153 -23.91 9.14 12.97
CA ASP A 153 -23.44 9.96 14.10
C ASP A 153 -22.06 9.48 14.61
N GLN A 154 -21.81 8.18 14.67
CA GLN A 154 -20.48 7.62 14.94
C GLN A 154 -19.48 7.97 13.84
N GLY A 155 -19.88 7.84 12.57
CA GLY A 155 -19.05 8.23 11.43
C GLY A 155 -18.64 9.70 11.44
N LEU A 156 -19.56 10.59 11.82
CA LEU A 156 -19.29 12.03 11.97
C LEU A 156 -18.32 12.31 13.12
N SER A 157 -18.48 11.63 14.26
CA SER A 157 -17.54 11.73 15.38
C SER A 157 -16.15 11.20 15.02
N ALA A 158 -16.08 10.07 14.33
CA ALA A 158 -14.85 9.49 13.83
C ALA A 158 -14.15 10.43 12.83
N ALA A 159 -14.89 10.99 11.87
CA ALA A 159 -14.35 11.97 10.92
C ALA A 159 -13.81 13.22 11.63
N ARG A 160 -14.54 13.76 12.61
CA ARG A 160 -14.05 14.89 13.42
C ARG A 160 -12.75 14.55 14.13
N GLN A 161 -12.63 13.33 14.66
CA GLN A 161 -11.44 12.87 15.34
C GLN A 161 -10.25 12.62 14.38
N MET A 162 -10.51 12.16 13.15
CA MET A 162 -9.52 11.85 12.13
C MET A 162 -9.00 13.10 11.41
N PHE A 163 -9.87 14.09 11.15
CA PHE A 163 -9.57 15.24 10.30
C PHE A 163 -9.51 16.58 11.05
N GLY A 164 -9.85 16.58 12.35
CA GLY A 164 -9.81 17.76 13.22
C GLY A 164 -10.62 18.93 12.67
N ASP A 165 -10.05 20.13 12.74
CA ASP A 165 -10.70 21.39 12.37
C ASP A 165 -11.10 21.46 10.88
N THR A 166 -10.50 20.63 10.04
CA THR A 166 -10.83 20.58 8.61
C THR A 166 -12.18 19.90 8.34
N PHE A 167 -12.82 19.30 9.34
CA PHE A 167 -14.08 18.60 9.19
C PHE A 167 -15.16 19.19 10.09
N GLN A 168 -16.24 19.70 9.47
CA GLN A 168 -17.41 20.21 10.16
C GLN A 168 -18.60 19.25 9.98
N PRO A 169 -19.05 18.53 11.04
CA PRO A 169 -20.13 17.56 10.93
C PRO A 169 -21.43 18.13 10.35
N SER A 170 -21.76 19.38 10.69
CA SER A 170 -22.98 20.03 10.21
C SER A 170 -22.94 20.32 8.70
N GLU A 171 -21.77 20.56 8.12
CA GLU A 171 -21.61 20.71 6.68
C GLU A 171 -21.77 19.38 5.96
N SER A 172 -21.24 18.30 6.56
CA SER A 172 -21.36 16.94 6.01
C SER A 172 -22.83 16.49 5.99
N LEU A 173 -23.57 16.71 7.08
CA LEU A 173 -25.00 16.46 7.14
C LEU A 173 -25.80 17.24 6.09
N LYS A 174 -25.45 18.51 5.85
CA LYS A 174 -26.09 19.31 4.78
C LYS A 174 -25.79 18.72 3.41
N ALA A 175 -24.53 18.42 3.11
CA ALA A 175 -24.11 17.81 1.85
C ALA A 175 -24.85 16.49 1.58
N MET A 176 -24.96 15.60 2.59
CA MET A 176 -25.68 14.32 2.49
C MET A 176 -27.14 14.45 2.03
N THR A 177 -27.76 15.61 2.25
CA THR A 177 -29.18 15.86 1.94
C THR A 177 -29.40 16.77 0.72
N PHE A 178 -28.32 17.25 0.10
CA PHE A 178 -28.38 18.08 -1.10
C PHE A 178 -28.03 17.26 -2.34
N PHE A 179 -29.01 17.05 -3.22
CA PHE A 179 -28.86 16.20 -4.41
C PHE A 179 -28.84 16.97 -5.73
N GLY A 180 -28.58 18.28 -5.67
CA GLY A 180 -28.57 19.16 -6.84
C GLY A 180 -27.27 19.18 -7.62
N ASP A 181 -26.19 18.61 -7.06
CA ASP A 181 -24.84 18.67 -7.64
C ASP A 181 -24.44 17.40 -8.38
N GLY A 182 -23.42 17.53 -9.25
CA GLY A 182 -22.73 16.42 -9.90
C GLY A 182 -23.67 15.44 -10.60
N ASP A 183 -23.41 14.15 -10.40
CA ASP A 183 -24.22 13.04 -10.91
C ASP A 183 -25.22 12.51 -9.86
N LEU A 184 -25.51 13.26 -8.80
CA LEU A 184 -26.38 12.82 -7.70
C LEU A 184 -27.84 12.55 -8.14
N HIS A 185 -28.25 13.09 -9.29
CA HIS A 185 -29.52 12.74 -9.96
C HIS A 185 -29.64 11.24 -10.27
N THR A 186 -28.53 10.49 -10.33
CA THR A 186 -28.49 9.03 -10.54
C THR A 186 -28.77 8.21 -9.27
N LEU A 187 -28.83 8.85 -8.09
CA LEU A 187 -29.20 8.17 -6.84
C LEU A 187 -30.67 7.75 -6.87
N THR A 188 -30.92 6.52 -6.46
CA THR A 188 -32.27 5.95 -6.34
C THR A 188 -33.06 6.65 -5.24
N SER A 189 -34.40 6.56 -5.31
CA SER A 189 -35.28 7.09 -4.26
C SER A 189 -35.01 6.44 -2.90
N LYS A 190 -34.61 5.15 -2.87
CA LYS A 190 -34.24 4.46 -1.64
C LYS A 190 -32.98 5.06 -1.03
N GLU A 191 -31.90 5.22 -1.80
CA GLU A 191 -30.64 5.80 -1.32
C GLU A 191 -30.86 7.21 -0.77
N ARG A 192 -31.61 8.05 -1.49
CA ARG A 192 -31.95 9.41 -1.03
C ARG A 192 -32.73 9.40 0.28
N ALA A 193 -33.72 8.51 0.40
CA ALA A 193 -34.50 8.37 1.62
C ALA A 193 -33.64 7.91 2.80
N THR A 194 -32.75 6.92 2.61
CA THR A 194 -31.80 6.46 3.63
C THR A 194 -30.94 7.63 4.12
N LEU A 195 -30.35 8.41 3.21
CA LEU A 195 -29.49 9.54 3.54
C LEU A 195 -30.23 10.67 4.27
N VAL A 196 -31.43 11.04 3.82
CA VAL A 196 -32.25 12.08 4.48
C VAL A 196 -32.69 11.63 5.87
N ASN A 197 -33.18 10.40 6.00
CA ASN A 197 -33.67 9.87 7.28
C ASN A 197 -32.54 9.77 8.31
N THR A 198 -31.38 9.23 7.91
CA THR A 198 -30.24 9.10 8.83
C THR A 198 -29.68 10.47 9.22
N ALA A 199 -29.58 11.43 8.28
CA ALA A 199 -29.09 12.77 8.59
C ALA A 199 -30.03 13.50 9.58
N SER A 200 -31.35 13.36 9.39
CA SER A 200 -32.36 13.96 10.27
C SER A 200 -32.40 13.33 11.67
N ALA A 201 -31.98 12.07 11.81
CA ALA A 201 -31.93 11.37 13.08
C ALA A 201 -30.72 11.76 13.95
N VAL A 202 -29.68 12.38 13.37
CA VAL A 202 -28.50 12.84 14.13
C VAL A 202 -28.88 14.04 14.99
N SER A 203 -29.02 13.81 16.29
CA SER A 203 -29.32 14.85 17.29
C SER A 203 -28.12 15.20 18.16
N ARG A 204 -27.24 14.23 18.41
CA ARG A 204 -26.00 14.38 19.19
C ARG A 204 -24.92 13.51 18.59
N LEU A 205 -23.68 13.94 18.75
CA LEU A 205 -22.50 13.18 18.33
C LEU A 205 -21.93 12.43 19.54
N PRO A 206 -21.77 11.10 19.48
CA PRO A 206 -21.15 10.32 20.55
C PRO A 206 -19.65 10.62 20.65
N ASP A 207 -19.04 10.30 21.79
CA ASP A 207 -17.58 10.35 21.92
C ASP A 207 -16.95 9.14 21.22
N VAL A 208 -16.03 9.42 20.30
CA VAL A 208 -15.24 8.41 19.58
C VAL A 208 -13.77 8.79 19.73
N ALA A 209 -12.94 7.85 20.14
CA ALA A 209 -11.50 8.04 20.29
C ALA A 209 -10.76 7.41 19.11
N LEU A 210 -9.58 7.96 18.76
CA LEU A 210 -8.66 7.24 17.89
C LEU A 210 -8.22 5.95 18.57
N LYS A 211 -8.29 4.86 17.82
CA LYS A 211 -7.75 3.57 18.23
C LYS A 211 -6.26 3.50 18.00
N SER A 212 -5.78 4.06 16.89
CA SER A 212 -4.35 4.09 16.55
C SER A 212 -4.04 5.26 15.62
N ARG A 213 -2.79 5.74 15.64
CA ARG A 213 -2.24 6.67 14.64
C ARG A 213 -1.72 5.95 13.41
N SER A 214 -1.35 4.68 13.53
CA SER A 214 -1.05 3.86 12.37
C SER A 214 -2.35 3.47 11.65
N LEU A 215 -2.29 3.23 10.35
CA LEU A 215 -3.42 2.69 9.58
C LEU A 215 -3.41 1.16 9.55
N ILE A 216 -2.24 0.55 9.52
CA ILE A 216 -2.10 -0.90 9.50
C ILE A 216 -2.22 -1.51 10.89
N ASP A 217 -2.82 -2.69 11.01
CA ASP A 217 -2.70 -3.51 12.22
C ASP A 217 -1.58 -4.54 12.02
N GLU A 218 -0.42 -4.33 12.65
CA GLU A 218 0.71 -5.25 12.50
C GLU A 218 0.42 -6.64 13.09
N ARG A 219 -0.55 -6.76 13.99
CA ARG A 219 -1.00 -8.08 14.50
C ARG A 219 -1.72 -8.88 13.42
N ASN A 220 -2.38 -8.19 12.49
CA ASN A 220 -2.99 -8.82 11.33
C ASN A 220 -1.94 -9.27 10.31
N LEU A 221 -0.77 -8.63 10.27
CA LEU A 221 0.38 -9.13 9.50
C LEU A 221 1.02 -10.37 10.14
N GLN A 222 0.92 -10.53 11.47
CA GLN A 222 1.43 -11.70 12.19
C GLN A 222 0.59 -12.98 11.95
N VAL A 223 -0.58 -12.85 11.31
CA VAL A 223 -1.35 -13.95 10.71
C VAL A 223 -1.00 -13.92 9.22
N GLN A 224 0.02 -14.59 8.69
CA GLN A 224 0.43 -15.98 8.85
C GLN A 224 1.94 -16.07 8.56
N ILE A 225 2.80 -16.10 9.58
CA ILE A 225 4.07 -16.81 9.41
C ILE A 225 3.74 -18.28 9.67
N PRO A 226 3.78 -19.16 8.65
CA PRO A 226 3.56 -20.59 8.85
C PRO A 226 4.40 -21.08 10.02
N HIS A 227 3.85 -21.95 10.86
CA HIS A 227 4.51 -22.37 12.10
C HIS A 227 5.97 -22.79 11.87
N ALA A 228 6.21 -23.50 10.75
CA ALA A 228 7.53 -23.95 10.32
C ALA A 228 8.54 -22.83 10.02
N LEU A 229 8.06 -21.64 9.62
CA LEU A 229 8.88 -20.49 9.24
C LEU A 229 9.16 -19.53 10.40
N LYS A 230 8.41 -19.61 11.51
CA LYS A 230 8.56 -18.72 12.68
C LYS A 230 9.99 -18.59 13.21
N PRO A 231 10.80 -19.67 13.31
CA PRO A 231 12.18 -19.55 13.81
C PRO A 231 13.08 -18.69 12.91
N TYR A 232 12.85 -18.68 11.60
CA TYR A 232 13.67 -17.95 10.64
C TYR A 232 13.37 -16.45 10.68
N HIS A 233 12.08 -16.09 10.76
CA HIS A 233 11.67 -14.70 10.97
C HIS A 233 12.16 -14.15 12.31
N ALA A 234 12.00 -14.90 13.41
CA ALA A 234 12.45 -14.47 14.73
C ALA A 234 13.98 -14.29 14.81
N ALA A 235 14.75 -15.14 14.10
CA ALA A 235 16.20 -15.01 14.04
C ALA A 235 16.64 -13.75 13.28
N LEU A 236 15.98 -13.43 12.17
CA LEU A 236 16.27 -12.23 11.38
C LEU A 236 15.91 -10.96 12.16
N GLU A 237 14.70 -10.90 12.72
CA GLU A 237 14.23 -9.77 13.53
C GLU A 237 15.17 -9.50 14.72
N LYS A 238 15.63 -10.55 15.41
CA LYS A 238 16.59 -10.42 16.51
C LYS A 238 17.92 -9.80 16.06
N LEU A 239 18.43 -10.18 14.89
CA LEU A 239 19.69 -9.67 14.36
C LEU A 239 19.56 -8.20 13.97
N GLU A 240 18.48 -7.85 13.28
CA GLU A 240 18.18 -6.47 12.86
C GLU A 240 18.00 -5.55 14.08
N ASN A 241 17.31 -6.01 15.12
CA ASN A 241 17.13 -5.25 16.37
C ASN A 241 18.40 -5.15 17.23
N SER A 242 19.35 -6.07 17.07
CA SER A 242 20.62 -6.08 17.82
C SER A 242 21.74 -5.28 17.16
N GLY A 243 21.53 -4.75 15.95
CA GLY A 243 22.57 -4.09 15.18
C GLY A 243 23.68 -5.04 14.72
N ALA A 244 23.32 -6.29 14.40
CA ALA A 244 24.26 -7.30 13.91
C ALA A 244 24.95 -6.86 12.59
N SER A 245 26.10 -7.46 12.30
CA SER A 245 26.88 -7.08 11.12
C SER A 245 26.18 -7.46 9.80
N GLU A 246 26.41 -6.69 8.73
CA GLU A 246 25.79 -6.95 7.42
C GLU A 246 26.00 -8.40 6.92
N PRO A 247 27.18 -9.04 7.08
CA PRO A 247 27.35 -10.43 6.71
C PRO A 247 26.46 -11.41 7.50
N GLU A 248 26.20 -11.13 8.78
CA GLU A 248 25.36 -11.98 9.63
C GLU A 248 23.88 -11.83 9.27
N THR A 249 23.45 -10.59 9.05
CA THR A 249 22.08 -10.27 8.60
C THR A 249 21.82 -10.82 7.21
N ALA A 250 22.79 -10.73 6.27
CA ALA A 250 22.68 -11.31 4.93
C ALA A 250 22.51 -12.84 4.96
N VAL A 251 23.26 -13.54 5.81
CA VAL A 251 23.10 -14.99 6.00
C VAL A 251 21.72 -15.33 6.58
N ALA A 252 21.21 -14.54 7.53
CA ALA A 252 19.88 -14.76 8.10
C ALA A 252 18.75 -14.55 7.08
N ARG A 253 18.82 -13.48 6.27
CA ARG A 253 17.90 -13.26 5.14
C ARG A 253 17.92 -14.43 4.16
N ARG A 254 19.11 -14.95 3.85
CA ARG A 254 19.24 -16.09 2.93
C ARG A 254 18.65 -17.38 3.49
N LYS A 255 18.84 -17.64 4.78
CA LYS A 255 18.19 -18.78 5.46
C LYS A 255 16.66 -18.68 5.39
N LEU A 256 16.10 -17.50 5.62
CA LEU A 256 14.66 -17.29 5.52
C LEU A 256 14.15 -17.53 4.08
N ALA A 257 14.84 -17.00 3.06
CA ALA A 257 14.47 -17.21 1.66
C ALA A 257 14.49 -18.70 1.25
N ILE A 258 15.49 -19.46 1.68
CA ILE A 258 15.57 -20.89 1.40
C ILE A 258 14.48 -21.64 2.17
N ALA A 259 14.24 -21.31 3.43
CA ALA A 259 13.18 -21.92 4.24
C ALA A 259 11.79 -21.68 3.61
N GLN A 260 11.52 -20.46 3.12
CA GLN A 260 10.30 -20.15 2.37
C GLN A 260 10.16 -21.05 1.13
N SER A 261 11.22 -21.20 0.33
CA SER A 261 11.19 -22.08 -0.84
C SER A 261 10.90 -23.56 -0.48
N TYR A 262 11.38 -24.03 0.67
CA TYR A 262 11.08 -25.38 1.16
C TYR A 262 9.63 -25.49 1.63
N PHE A 263 9.11 -24.48 2.32
CA PHE A 263 7.72 -24.43 2.75
C PHE A 263 6.77 -24.46 1.56
N ASP A 264 7.02 -23.64 0.53
CA ASP A 264 6.19 -23.55 -0.68
C ASP A 264 6.18 -24.87 -1.48
N LYS A 265 7.24 -25.69 -1.36
CA LYS A 265 7.35 -27.03 -1.96
C LYS A 265 6.75 -28.14 -1.10
N GLY A 266 6.20 -27.82 0.08
CA GLY A 266 5.70 -28.78 1.06
C GLY A 266 6.79 -29.62 1.73
N LEU A 267 8.06 -29.18 1.66
CA LEU A 267 9.21 -29.87 2.26
C LEU A 267 9.50 -29.41 3.69
N LEU A 268 8.95 -28.26 4.11
CA LEU A 268 9.13 -27.71 5.44
C LEU A 268 7.75 -27.52 6.08
N ASP A 269 7.31 -28.48 6.88
CA ASP A 269 6.01 -28.51 7.54
C ASP A 269 6.10 -28.26 9.05
N VAL A 270 7.25 -28.59 9.65
CA VAL A 270 7.54 -28.37 11.09
C VAL A 270 8.78 -27.49 11.30
N PRO A 271 8.82 -26.70 12.39
CA PRO A 271 10.00 -25.91 12.74
C PRO A 271 11.27 -26.75 12.82
N GLY A 272 12.32 -26.32 12.12
CA GLY A 272 13.65 -26.95 12.20
C GLY A 272 13.87 -28.15 11.28
N ALA A 273 12.85 -28.62 10.54
CA ALA A 273 13.08 -29.57 9.45
C ALA A 273 14.03 -28.97 8.41
N HIS A 274 14.95 -29.79 7.88
CA HIS A 274 15.98 -29.37 6.93
C HIS A 274 16.90 -28.22 7.39
N SER A 275 16.91 -27.86 8.68
CA SER A 275 17.67 -26.72 9.22
C SER A 275 19.15 -26.75 8.89
N GLU A 276 19.82 -27.91 8.97
CA GLU A 276 21.22 -28.05 8.59
C GLU A 276 21.45 -27.81 7.09
N LYS A 277 20.60 -28.37 6.22
CA LYS A 277 20.69 -28.16 4.77
C LYS A 277 20.44 -26.69 4.41
N ILE A 278 19.43 -26.08 5.00
CA ILE A 278 19.09 -24.66 4.83
C ILE A 278 20.27 -23.78 5.29
N ARG A 279 20.90 -24.12 6.43
CA ARG A 279 22.06 -23.40 6.96
C ARG A 279 23.28 -23.50 6.05
N GLU A 280 23.62 -24.70 5.59
CA GLU A 280 24.77 -24.94 4.71
C GLU A 280 24.60 -24.23 3.37
N GLN A 281 23.41 -24.34 2.77
CA GLN A 281 23.09 -23.67 1.51
C GLN A 281 23.14 -22.14 1.65
N ALA A 282 22.56 -21.59 2.73
CA ALA A 282 22.60 -20.15 2.98
C ALA A 282 24.03 -19.62 3.15
N LEU A 283 24.91 -20.36 3.84
CA LEU A 283 26.31 -20.00 4.01
C LEU A 283 27.10 -20.06 2.70
N GLN A 284 26.82 -21.05 1.86
CA GLN A 284 27.46 -21.18 0.55
C GLN A 284 27.04 -20.04 -0.39
N GLU A 285 25.73 -19.75 -0.46
CA GLU A 285 25.18 -18.71 -1.31
C GLU A 285 25.61 -17.30 -0.84
N ALA A 286 25.60 -17.03 0.48
CA ALA A 286 26.09 -15.76 1.01
C ALA A 286 27.59 -15.55 0.76
N ARG A 287 28.41 -16.62 0.82
CA ARG A 287 29.84 -16.54 0.48
C ARG A 287 30.09 -16.22 -0.99
N GLN A 288 29.24 -16.72 -1.89
CA GLN A 288 29.35 -16.42 -3.32
C GLN A 288 29.00 -14.95 -3.61
N THR A 289 27.99 -14.40 -2.93
CA THR A 289 27.63 -12.98 -3.06
C THR A 289 28.67 -12.02 -2.45
N ILE A 290 29.40 -12.46 -1.42
CA ILE A 290 30.50 -11.68 -0.80
C ILE A 290 31.83 -11.82 -1.58
N ALA A 291 32.02 -12.94 -2.29
CA ALA A 291 33.23 -13.22 -3.06
C ALA A 291 33.21 -12.66 -4.50
N GLU A 292 32.06 -12.19 -5.00
CA GLU A 292 31.99 -11.39 -6.21
C GLU A 292 32.09 -9.90 -5.85
N PRO A 293 33.25 -9.24 -6.05
CA PRO A 293 33.25 -7.80 -6.09
C PRO A 293 32.37 -7.34 -7.25
N SER A 294 31.48 -6.39 -6.96
CA SER A 294 30.71 -5.66 -7.97
C SER A 294 31.61 -5.31 -9.15
N SER A 295 31.20 -5.70 -10.36
CA SER A 295 31.81 -5.29 -11.62
C SER A 295 31.48 -3.83 -11.94
N THR A 296 31.70 -2.94 -10.97
CA THR A 296 31.56 -1.49 -11.05
C THR A 296 32.64 -0.84 -10.17
N ASP A 297 33.90 -1.27 -10.31
CA ASP A 297 35.02 -0.44 -9.88
C ASP A 297 36.28 -0.70 -10.71
N THR A 298 36.16 -0.51 -12.02
CA THR A 298 37.30 -0.44 -12.94
C THR A 298 37.39 0.94 -13.57
N LEU A 299 37.37 2.01 -12.77
CA LEU A 299 37.66 3.35 -13.27
C LEU A 299 38.00 4.36 -12.17
N LYS A 300 38.84 4.00 -11.19
CA LYS A 300 39.38 5.00 -10.24
C LYS A 300 40.68 4.60 -9.52
N SER A 301 41.71 4.19 -10.27
CA SER A 301 43.08 4.26 -9.72
C SER A 301 44.14 4.36 -10.81
N ARG A 302 44.27 5.53 -11.43
CA ARG A 302 45.50 5.94 -12.11
C ARG A 302 45.63 7.46 -12.15
N THR A 303 45.95 8.03 -10.99
CA THR A 303 46.51 9.39 -10.91
C THR A 303 47.45 9.45 -9.71
N THR A 304 48.63 8.84 -9.86
CA THR A 304 49.80 9.24 -9.09
C THR A 304 50.50 10.35 -9.86
N ALA A 305 50.64 11.48 -9.19
CA ALA A 305 51.31 12.67 -9.67
C ALA A 305 52.80 12.41 -9.96
N GLU A 306 53.23 12.71 -11.18
CA GLU A 306 54.61 13.07 -11.48
C GLU A 306 54.63 14.46 -12.13
N LYS A 307 55.51 15.31 -11.60
CA LYS A 307 55.75 16.71 -12.00
C LYS A 307 56.53 16.76 -13.32
N PRO A 308 56.54 17.92 -14.02
CA PRO A 308 56.59 17.99 -15.48
C PRO A 308 58.01 18.05 -16.04
N GLU A 309 58.20 17.40 -17.19
CA GLU A 309 59.34 17.64 -18.06
C GLU A 309 58.92 18.52 -19.25
N LYS A 310 59.60 19.66 -19.38
CA LYS A 310 59.41 20.62 -20.48
C LYS A 310 60.04 20.06 -21.76
N GLN A 311 59.24 19.81 -22.80
CA GLN A 311 59.74 19.86 -24.17
C GLN A 311 58.80 20.66 -25.08
N THR A 312 59.30 21.84 -25.41
CA THR A 312 58.99 22.69 -26.56
C THR A 312 58.81 21.87 -27.83
N ILE A 313 57.80 22.18 -28.67
CA ILE A 313 57.95 22.37 -30.13
C ILE A 313 56.60 22.77 -30.80
N LYS A 314 56.68 23.94 -31.46
CA LYS A 314 56.04 24.45 -32.69
C LYS A 314 54.51 24.60 -32.81
N LYS A 315 54.14 25.89 -32.89
CA LYS A 315 52.94 26.44 -33.55
C LYS A 315 52.94 26.17 -35.06
N SER A 316 51.79 25.76 -35.58
CA SER A 316 51.30 26.03 -36.95
C SER A 316 49.77 26.13 -36.86
N ARG A 317 49.17 27.33 -36.80
CA ARG A 317 48.60 28.12 -37.91
C ARG A 317 47.58 27.34 -38.77
N GLY A 318 46.35 27.87 -38.82
CA GLY A 318 45.31 27.58 -39.82
C GLY A 318 43.93 27.57 -39.16
N THR A 319 43.22 28.70 -39.06
CA THR A 319 42.09 29.08 -39.96
C THR A 319 41.00 28.01 -39.94
N GLY A 320 39.88 28.17 -39.24
CA GLY A 320 38.89 29.25 -39.37
C GLY A 320 37.70 28.69 -40.16
N PHE A 321 36.49 28.72 -39.58
CA PHE A 321 35.23 29.07 -40.24
C PHE A 321 34.08 28.99 -39.23
N GLU A 322 33.38 30.11 -39.07
CA GLU A 322 32.07 30.26 -38.44
C GLU A 322 30.97 29.80 -39.41
N MET A 323 29.96 29.11 -38.90
CA MET A 323 28.56 29.57 -38.85
C MET A 323 27.81 28.78 -37.78
#